data_AF-A0A1H9AYL1-F1
#
_entry.id   AF-A0A1H9AYL1-F1
#
_cell.length_a   1.000
_cell.length_b   1.000
_cell.length_c   1.000
_cell.angle_alpha   90.00
_cell.angle_beta   90.00
_cell.angle_gamma   90.00
#
_symmetry.space_group_name_H-M   'P 1'
#
loop_
_entity.id
_entity.type
_entity.pdbx_description
1 polymer ?
#
loop_
_entity_poly.entity_id
_entity_poly.type
_entity_poly.pdbx_seq_one_letter_code
_entity_poly.pdbx_strand_id
1 'polypeptide(L)'
;MSALSLTLTGAQVLGPGGLKQGDLCLSAGKIVGQAVGRRVDLSGCTVLPGIVDIHGDGFERHLAPRRGAMRDLNVGLTSVEAELAGNGITTAVLAQFWSWEGGLRGPDFAQKFLTALEGYRSGGTDMRAQLRFETHMLEDYAAFEAAVAAFGVEYVVFNDHLPHAALAKGKRPPRLTGQALKSGRNPEVYLAQIQKMHARSADVPEAVAALAARLSARGVRLGSHDDATAEGRLTWRARGVALSEFPETQEAAAAARAGGDSVIMGAPNVMRGGSHSGNVSAADLVQAGLCDALASDYYYPAPRMAALQLADRIGVAQAWRLVSEGPARLLGLDDRGVLAPGKRADLIVLDGAGRLGATLAGGCATYLSGEVAARLLS
;
A
#
# COMPACT_ATOMS: atom_id res chain seq x y z
N MET A 1 20.80 -11.08 7.19
CA MET A 1 20.16 -11.62 8.41
C MET A 1 19.89 -13.10 8.23
N SER A 2 19.88 -13.88 9.31
CA SER A 2 19.65 -15.32 9.22
C SER A 2 18.17 -15.64 9.32
N ALA A 3 17.60 -16.24 8.28
CA ALA A 3 16.25 -16.77 8.34
C ALA A 3 16.17 -17.93 9.36
N LEU A 4 15.08 -17.98 10.12
CA LEU A 4 14.83 -19.01 11.12
C LEU A 4 14.57 -20.37 10.45
N SER A 5 14.93 -21.44 11.14
CA SER A 5 14.51 -22.80 10.82
C SER A 5 13.71 -23.37 11.99
N LEU A 6 12.39 -23.45 11.83
CA LEU A 6 11.44 -23.80 12.89
C LEU A 6 10.31 -24.69 12.37
N THR A 7 9.74 -25.46 13.28
CA THR A 7 8.43 -26.12 13.10
C THR A 7 7.48 -25.55 14.14
N LEU A 8 6.50 -24.75 13.70
CA LEU A 8 5.45 -24.21 14.56
C LEU A 8 4.37 -25.27 14.71
N THR A 9 3.98 -25.60 15.95
CA THR A 9 3.06 -26.70 16.25
C THR A 9 1.86 -26.22 17.05
N GLY A 10 0.74 -26.93 17.01
CA GLY A 10 -0.40 -26.70 17.92
C GLY A 10 -1.29 -25.49 17.61
N ALA A 11 -0.85 -24.56 16.76
CA ALA A 11 -1.63 -23.37 16.36
C ALA A 11 -2.70 -23.67 15.30
N GLN A 12 -3.68 -22.77 15.21
CA GLN A 12 -4.57 -22.65 14.06
C GLN A 12 -3.85 -21.93 12.92
N VAL A 13 -3.65 -22.58 11.77
CA VAL A 13 -2.92 -22.02 10.62
C VAL A 13 -3.90 -21.73 9.48
N LEU A 14 -3.89 -20.49 8.97
CA LEU A 14 -4.65 -20.12 7.78
C LEU A 14 -3.87 -20.46 6.52
N GLY A 15 -4.13 -21.66 5.98
CA GLY A 15 -3.57 -22.12 4.71
C GLY A 15 -4.54 -21.97 3.53
N PRO A 16 -4.20 -22.51 2.34
CA PRO A 16 -5.04 -22.42 1.14
C PRO A 16 -6.46 -22.98 1.33
N GLY A 17 -6.61 -24.01 2.17
CA GLY A 17 -7.89 -24.65 2.48
C GLY A 17 -8.67 -24.02 3.64
N GLY A 18 -8.25 -22.85 4.12
CA GLY A 18 -8.84 -22.19 5.30
C GLY A 18 -8.08 -22.48 6.59
N LEU A 19 -8.72 -22.11 7.72
CA LEU A 19 -8.14 -22.17 9.05
C LEU A 19 -8.22 -23.60 9.60
N LYS A 20 -7.09 -24.20 9.93
CA LYS A 20 -7.02 -25.57 10.51
C LYS A 20 -5.89 -25.69 11.51
N GLN A 21 -6.03 -26.58 12.48
CA GLN A 21 -4.90 -26.93 13.35
C GLN A 21 -3.86 -27.70 12.54
N GLY A 22 -2.58 -27.35 12.70
CA GLY A 22 -1.51 -28.08 12.02
C GLY A 22 -0.14 -27.49 12.23
N ASP A 23 0.87 -28.25 11.80
CA ASP A 23 2.26 -27.80 11.83
C ASP A 23 2.55 -26.88 10.63
N LEU A 24 3.29 -25.80 10.87
CA LEU A 24 3.86 -24.95 9.83
C LEU A 24 5.38 -24.96 9.95
N CYS A 25 6.05 -25.43 8.90
CA CYS A 25 7.49 -25.59 8.90
C CYS A 25 8.13 -24.50 8.04
N LEU A 26 9.18 -23.86 8.55
CA LEU A 26 9.92 -22.81 7.84
C LEU A 26 11.43 -23.06 7.91
N SER A 27 12.13 -22.84 6.81
CA SER A 27 13.59 -22.89 6.72
C SER A 27 14.09 -22.10 5.52
N ALA A 28 15.28 -21.50 5.63
CA ALA A 28 15.91 -20.71 4.58
C ALA A 28 14.95 -19.65 3.96
N GLY A 29 14.12 -19.04 4.82
CA GLY A 29 13.18 -18.00 4.44
C GLY A 29 11.95 -18.45 3.66
N LYS A 30 11.71 -19.77 3.58
CA LYS A 30 10.56 -20.37 2.90
C LYS A 30 9.77 -21.29 3.82
N ILE A 31 8.50 -21.49 3.48
CA ILE A 31 7.67 -22.54 4.06
C ILE A 31 8.05 -23.86 3.40
N VAL A 32 8.24 -24.91 4.20
CA VAL A 32 8.63 -26.24 3.74
C VAL A 32 7.59 -27.29 4.15
N GLY A 33 7.54 -28.41 3.42
CA GLY A 33 6.53 -29.45 3.63
C GLY A 33 6.86 -30.46 4.74
N GLN A 34 8.02 -30.34 5.39
CA GLN A 34 8.50 -31.30 6.38
C GLN A 34 9.04 -30.57 7.61
N ALA A 35 8.91 -31.20 8.77
CA ALA A 35 9.44 -30.68 10.02
C ALA A 35 10.94 -30.43 9.93
N VAL A 36 11.37 -29.27 10.42
CA VAL A 36 12.74 -28.78 10.37
C VAL A 36 13.02 -27.90 11.58
N GLY A 37 14.29 -27.91 12.02
CA GLY A 37 14.77 -27.07 13.11
C GLY A 37 14.04 -27.33 14.44
N ARG A 38 13.98 -26.29 15.29
CA ARG A 38 13.35 -26.39 16.61
C ARG A 38 11.82 -26.41 16.49
N ARG A 39 11.16 -27.28 17.27
CA ARG A 39 9.70 -27.28 17.42
C ARG A 39 9.28 -26.22 18.42
N VAL A 40 8.29 -25.39 18.05
CA VAL A 40 7.77 -24.31 18.89
C VAL A 40 6.27 -24.52 19.05
N ASP A 41 5.84 -24.78 20.29
CA ASP A 41 4.43 -24.95 20.60
C ASP A 41 3.70 -23.61 20.67
N LEU A 42 2.84 -23.38 19.68
CA LEU A 42 1.97 -22.22 19.57
C LEU A 42 0.51 -22.61 19.82
N SER A 43 0.26 -23.64 20.64
CA SER A 43 -1.08 -23.98 21.13
C SER A 43 -1.79 -22.76 21.70
N GLY A 44 -3.05 -22.56 21.26
CA GLY A 44 -3.87 -21.39 21.59
C GLY A 44 -3.62 -20.15 20.71
N CYS A 45 -2.63 -20.18 19.81
CA CYS A 45 -2.34 -19.09 18.89
C CYS A 45 -2.94 -19.33 17.50
N THR A 46 -3.01 -18.25 16.71
CA THR A 46 -3.40 -18.30 15.30
C THR A 46 -2.24 -17.79 14.43
N VAL A 47 -1.88 -18.55 13.39
CA VAL A 47 -0.86 -18.19 12.40
C VAL A 47 -1.55 -17.80 11.10
N LEU A 48 -1.26 -16.60 10.62
CA LEU A 48 -1.87 -16.02 9.42
C LEU A 48 -0.79 -15.60 8.42
N PRO A 49 -1.07 -15.60 7.09
CA PRO A 49 -0.18 -14.99 6.11
C PRO A 49 0.22 -13.56 6.51
N GLY A 50 1.47 -13.21 6.29
CA GLY A 50 1.98 -11.85 6.52
C GLY A 50 1.18 -10.82 5.73
N ILE A 51 0.93 -9.64 6.32
CA ILE A 51 0.19 -8.60 5.61
C ILE A 51 1.07 -8.03 4.49
N VAL A 52 0.46 -7.86 3.32
CA VAL A 52 1.03 -7.18 2.16
C VAL A 52 0.25 -5.89 1.98
N ASP A 53 0.88 -4.78 2.35
CA ASP A 53 0.30 -3.46 2.25
C ASP A 53 0.63 -2.84 0.88
N ILE A 54 -0.38 -2.73 0.02
CA ILE A 54 -0.23 -2.30 -1.37
C ILE A 54 -0.15 -0.77 -1.55
N HIS A 55 -0.56 -0.02 -0.53
CA HIS A 55 -0.48 1.44 -0.51
C HIS A 55 -0.47 1.96 0.94
N GLY A 56 0.63 2.61 1.32
CA GLY A 56 0.72 3.37 2.56
C GLY A 56 1.46 4.69 2.37
N ASP A 57 0.80 5.82 2.64
CA ASP A 57 1.41 7.15 2.70
C ASP A 57 1.77 7.57 4.13
N GLY A 58 1.45 6.72 5.11
CA GLY A 58 1.73 6.94 6.52
C GLY A 58 3.20 7.18 6.84
N PHE A 59 4.15 6.68 6.02
CA PHE A 59 5.59 6.79 6.24
C PHE A 59 6.09 8.25 6.30
N GLU A 60 5.41 9.19 5.65
CA GLU A 60 5.78 10.60 5.65
C GLU A 60 5.93 11.16 7.07
N ARG A 61 5.14 10.67 8.04
CA ARG A 61 5.19 11.10 9.45
C ARG A 61 6.51 10.77 10.15
N HIS A 62 7.20 9.73 9.69
CA HIS A 62 8.51 9.31 10.21
C HIS A 62 9.67 9.97 9.48
N LEU A 63 9.51 10.22 8.17
CA LEU A 63 10.54 10.88 7.38
C LEU A 63 10.63 12.39 7.67
N ALA A 64 9.52 13.01 8.07
CA ALA A 64 9.45 14.44 8.34
C ALA A 64 8.53 14.77 9.53
N PRO A 65 8.84 14.29 10.75
CA PRO A 65 8.02 14.53 11.94
C PRO A 65 7.86 16.03 12.25
N ARG A 66 8.84 16.86 11.86
CA ARG A 66 8.79 18.34 11.87
C ARG A 66 9.62 18.90 10.72
N ARG A 67 9.26 20.09 10.18
CA ARG A 67 10.04 20.79 9.13
C ARG A 67 11.50 20.96 9.59
N GLY A 68 12.44 20.44 8.80
CA GLY A 68 13.88 20.56 9.05
C GLY A 68 14.47 19.61 10.11
N ALA A 69 13.66 18.74 10.73
CA ALA A 69 14.11 17.92 11.85
C ALA A 69 14.92 16.67 11.45
N MET A 70 14.67 16.09 10.27
CA MET A 70 15.33 14.86 9.82
C MET A 70 16.25 15.17 8.65
N ARG A 71 17.56 15.06 8.87
CA ARG A 71 18.59 15.17 7.81
C ARG A 71 18.90 13.81 7.18
N ASP A 72 18.63 12.71 7.89
CA ASP A 72 18.89 11.35 7.44
C ASP A 72 17.58 10.57 7.31
N LEU A 73 17.20 10.27 6.07
CA LEU A 73 15.99 9.52 5.76
C LEU A 73 16.09 8.05 6.21
N ASN A 74 17.30 7.49 6.39
CA ASN A 74 17.48 6.11 6.85
C ASN A 74 16.96 5.89 8.28
N VAL A 75 17.14 6.88 9.15
CA VAL A 75 16.58 6.84 10.52
C VAL A 75 15.05 6.81 10.46
N GLY A 76 14.47 7.59 9.54
CA GLY A 76 13.04 7.60 9.30
C GLY A 76 12.53 6.25 8.77
N LEU A 77 13.21 5.67 7.77
CA LEU A 77 12.89 4.34 7.23
C LEU A 77 12.98 3.24 8.30
N THR A 78 13.91 3.35 9.25
CA THR A 78 14.00 2.41 10.38
C THR A 78 12.78 2.50 11.30
N SER A 79 12.27 3.71 11.54
CA SER A 79 11.04 3.90 12.33
C SER A 79 9.80 3.41 11.56
N VAL A 80 9.78 3.61 10.24
CA VAL A 80 8.73 3.05 9.37
C VAL A 80 8.74 1.53 9.45
N GLU A 81 9.88 0.87 9.24
CA GLU A 81 9.97 -0.58 9.29
C GLU A 81 9.54 -1.15 10.65
N ALA A 82 9.92 -0.49 11.76
CA ALA A 82 9.49 -0.89 13.09
C ALA A 82 7.96 -0.81 13.28
N GLU A 83 7.31 0.25 12.78
CA GLU A 83 5.85 0.39 12.84
C GLU A 83 5.15 -0.63 11.93
N LEU A 84 5.68 -0.87 10.72
CA LEU A 84 5.17 -1.89 9.80
C LEU A 84 5.21 -3.29 10.44
N ALA A 85 6.37 -3.67 10.98
CA ALA A 85 6.58 -4.96 11.63
C ALA A 85 5.66 -5.13 12.86
N GLY A 86 5.53 -4.08 13.68
CA GLY A 86 4.62 -4.05 14.84
C GLY A 86 3.13 -4.10 14.48
N ASN A 87 2.78 -3.92 13.20
CA ASN A 87 1.41 -4.07 12.69
C ASN A 87 1.19 -5.34 11.88
N GLY A 88 2.20 -6.22 11.76
CA GLY A 88 2.09 -7.47 11.03
C GLY A 88 2.35 -7.37 9.53
N ILE A 89 2.87 -6.22 9.07
CA ILE A 89 3.16 -5.96 7.67
C ILE A 89 4.55 -6.52 7.35
N THR A 90 4.57 -7.48 6.41
CA THR A 90 5.79 -8.17 5.96
C THR A 90 6.30 -7.67 4.62
N THR A 91 5.41 -7.02 3.87
CA THR A 91 5.68 -6.33 2.61
C THR A 91 4.89 -5.04 2.59
N ALA A 92 5.53 -3.89 2.33
CA ALA A 92 4.91 -2.58 2.34
C ALA A 92 5.28 -1.78 1.09
N VAL A 93 4.28 -1.21 0.44
CA VAL A 93 4.44 -0.26 -0.65
C VAL A 93 4.25 1.16 -0.10
N LEU A 94 5.34 1.91 -0.10
CA LEU A 94 5.43 3.28 0.38
C LEU A 94 5.04 4.24 -0.75
N ALA A 95 3.87 4.87 -0.62
CA ALA A 95 3.24 5.68 -1.65
C ALA A 95 3.73 7.14 -1.65
N GLN A 96 4.80 7.43 -2.39
CA GLN A 96 5.41 8.75 -2.47
C GLN A 96 4.84 9.58 -3.62
N PHE A 97 4.43 10.81 -3.32
CA PHE A 97 4.00 11.77 -4.34
C PHE A 97 5.14 12.31 -5.20
N TRP A 98 4.82 12.57 -6.47
CA TRP A 98 5.51 13.47 -7.39
C TRP A 98 4.50 14.53 -7.84
N SER A 99 4.42 15.61 -7.07
CA SER A 99 3.31 16.56 -7.10
C SER A 99 3.74 18.03 -7.13
N TRP A 100 2.93 18.84 -7.81
CA TRP A 100 3.04 20.28 -7.87
C TRP A 100 2.81 20.95 -6.51
N GLU A 101 2.19 20.25 -5.54
CA GLU A 101 2.03 20.73 -4.16
C GLU A 101 3.37 21.05 -3.49
N GLY A 102 4.45 20.38 -3.90
CA GLY A 102 5.80 20.63 -3.42
C GLY A 102 6.04 20.15 -1.98
N GLY A 103 7.15 20.59 -1.39
CA GLY A 103 7.58 20.11 -0.08
C GLY A 103 7.85 18.60 -0.11
N LEU A 104 7.29 17.87 0.86
CA LEU A 104 7.43 16.40 0.96
C LEU A 104 6.74 15.66 -0.19
N ARG A 105 5.84 16.31 -0.92
CA ARG A 105 5.14 15.73 -2.06
C ARG A 105 5.81 16.06 -3.40
N GLY A 106 6.87 16.88 -3.39
CA GLY A 106 7.50 17.37 -4.61
C GLY A 106 8.51 16.41 -5.23
N PRO A 107 8.89 16.63 -6.50
CA PRO A 107 9.90 15.84 -7.22
C PRO A 107 11.23 15.69 -6.47
N ASP A 108 11.72 16.78 -5.86
CA ASP A 108 12.99 16.78 -5.13
C ASP A 108 12.96 15.84 -3.91
N PHE A 109 11.81 15.78 -3.21
CA PHE A 109 11.68 14.88 -2.07
C PHE A 109 11.50 13.44 -2.53
N ALA A 110 10.73 13.20 -3.60
CA ALA A 110 10.58 11.87 -4.18
C ALA A 110 11.93 11.25 -4.55
N GLN A 111 12.82 12.01 -5.21
CA GLN A 111 14.16 11.51 -5.54
C GLN A 111 15.01 11.20 -4.30
N LYS A 112 14.95 12.05 -3.26
CA LYS A 112 15.66 11.79 -1.98
C LYS A 112 15.12 10.53 -1.30
N PHE A 113 13.81 10.36 -1.30
CA PHE A 113 13.14 9.18 -0.75
C PHE A 113 13.57 7.91 -1.49
N LEU A 114 13.51 7.91 -2.82
CA LEU A 114 13.91 6.76 -3.64
C LEU A 114 15.38 6.39 -3.42
N THR A 115 16.27 7.39 -3.37
CA THR A 115 17.70 7.19 -3.07
C THR A 115 17.90 6.58 -1.69
N ALA A 116 17.17 7.06 -0.68
CA ALA A 116 17.26 6.52 0.67
C ALA A 116 16.74 5.08 0.73
N LEU A 117 15.63 4.77 0.05
CA LEU A 117 15.04 3.43 0.04
C LEU A 117 15.96 2.40 -0.66
N GLU A 118 16.56 2.76 -1.80
CA GLU A 118 17.53 1.90 -2.50
C GLU A 118 18.78 1.60 -1.65
N GLY A 119 19.27 2.60 -0.93
CA GLY A 119 20.39 2.46 0.00
C GLY A 119 20.03 1.74 1.30
N TYR A 120 18.75 1.63 1.63
CA TYR A 120 18.30 1.09 2.90
C TYR A 120 18.59 -0.41 3.03
N ARG A 121 18.91 -0.83 4.24
CA ARG A 121 19.14 -2.23 4.60
C ARG A 121 18.10 -2.64 5.62
N SER A 122 16.98 -3.14 5.11
CA SER A 122 15.85 -3.59 5.92
C SER A 122 16.23 -4.71 6.90
N GLY A 123 15.55 -4.72 8.05
CA GLY A 123 15.50 -5.77 9.08
C GLY A 123 14.68 -7.01 8.71
N GLY A 124 14.09 -7.06 7.52
CA GLY A 124 13.43 -8.23 6.91
C GLY A 124 12.15 -7.88 6.15
N THR A 125 11.51 -6.76 6.51
CA THR A 125 10.30 -6.26 5.85
C THR A 125 10.61 -5.83 4.41
N ASP A 126 9.89 -6.39 3.44
CA ASP A 126 10.06 -6.00 2.03
C ASP A 126 9.40 -4.63 1.80
N MET A 127 10.20 -3.55 1.78
CA MET A 127 9.73 -2.19 1.55
C MET A 127 9.99 -1.76 0.11
N ARG A 128 8.92 -1.34 -0.58
CA ARG A 128 8.91 -0.97 -1.99
C ARG A 128 8.40 0.44 -2.17
N ALA A 129 8.76 1.09 -3.26
CA ALA A 129 8.22 2.39 -3.62
C ALA A 129 7.03 2.26 -4.56
N GLN A 130 6.00 3.08 -4.31
CA GLN A 130 5.05 3.51 -5.32
C GLN A 130 5.28 5.01 -5.57
N LEU A 131 5.18 5.43 -6.84
CA LEU A 131 5.13 6.85 -7.17
C LEU A 131 3.72 7.27 -7.58
N ARG A 132 3.24 8.36 -6.98
CA ARG A 132 1.96 8.97 -7.28
C ARG A 132 2.15 10.24 -8.08
N PHE A 133 1.77 10.24 -9.36
CA PHE A 133 2.09 11.31 -10.30
C PHE A 133 0.89 12.20 -10.60
N GLU A 134 1.05 13.52 -10.43
CA GLU A 134 0.04 14.50 -10.84
C GLU A 134 0.02 14.68 -12.35
N THR A 135 -1.09 14.30 -12.97
CA THR A 135 -1.21 14.23 -14.44
C THR A 135 -0.99 15.58 -15.14
N HIS A 136 -1.26 16.71 -14.48
CA HIS A 136 -1.07 18.06 -15.05
C HIS A 136 0.35 18.62 -14.95
N MET A 137 1.31 17.89 -14.38
CA MET A 137 2.72 18.29 -14.40
C MET A 137 3.39 17.96 -15.75
N LEU A 138 2.86 18.51 -16.84
CA LEU A 138 3.25 18.17 -18.22
C LEU A 138 4.75 18.33 -18.49
N GLU A 139 5.39 19.31 -17.84
CA GLU A 139 6.83 19.54 -17.95
C GLU A 139 7.68 18.49 -17.23
N ASP A 140 7.11 17.73 -16.29
CA ASP A 140 7.83 16.75 -15.45
C ASP A 140 7.82 15.33 -16.03
N TYR A 141 7.05 15.04 -17.09
CA TYR A 141 6.84 13.68 -17.60
C TYR A 141 8.15 12.94 -17.90
N ALA A 142 9.11 13.62 -18.54
CA ALA A 142 10.41 13.05 -18.87
C ALA A 142 11.26 12.78 -17.62
N ALA A 143 11.26 13.71 -16.66
CA ALA A 143 12.00 13.55 -15.41
C ALA A 143 11.40 12.45 -14.53
N PHE A 144 10.08 12.37 -14.48
CA PHE A 144 9.33 11.32 -13.79
C PHE A 144 9.63 9.93 -14.38
N GLU A 145 9.54 9.78 -15.70
CA GLU A 145 9.86 8.51 -16.37
C GLU A 145 11.32 8.09 -16.14
N ALA A 146 12.26 9.04 -16.16
CA ALA A 146 13.65 8.78 -15.85
C ALA A 146 13.86 8.31 -14.41
N ALA A 147 13.15 8.90 -13.43
CA ALA A 147 13.21 8.48 -12.04
C ALA A 147 12.62 7.07 -11.84
N VAL A 148 11.47 6.76 -12.46
CA VAL A 148 10.89 5.41 -12.45
C VAL A 148 11.90 4.38 -12.98
N ALA A 149 12.60 4.72 -14.06
CA ALA A 149 13.63 3.86 -14.65
C ALA A 149 14.83 3.66 -13.71
N ALA A 150 15.37 4.75 -13.19
CA ALA A 150 16.62 4.76 -12.44
C ALA A 150 16.51 3.96 -11.14
N PHE A 151 15.35 4.06 -10.47
CA PHE A 151 15.09 3.40 -9.19
C PHE A 151 14.28 2.10 -9.30
N GLY A 152 13.97 1.64 -10.52
CA GLY A 152 13.21 0.42 -10.74
C GLY A 152 11.83 0.41 -10.09
N VAL A 153 11.11 1.54 -10.12
CA VAL A 153 9.77 1.66 -9.50
C VAL A 153 8.77 0.79 -10.25
N GLU A 154 8.20 -0.21 -9.58
CA GLU A 154 7.33 -1.22 -10.20
C GLU A 154 5.84 -0.83 -10.19
N TYR A 155 5.45 0.21 -9.45
CA TYR A 155 4.07 0.63 -9.29
C TYR A 155 3.92 2.16 -9.34
N VAL A 156 3.13 2.65 -10.29
CA VAL A 156 2.80 4.08 -10.47
C VAL A 156 1.29 4.28 -10.42
N VAL A 157 0.85 5.34 -9.73
CA VAL A 157 -0.55 5.73 -9.66
C VAL A 157 -0.72 7.16 -10.17
N PHE A 158 -1.66 7.37 -11.08
CA PHE A 158 -1.99 8.69 -11.60
C PHE A 158 -3.02 9.39 -10.70
N ASN A 159 -2.74 10.64 -10.37
CA ASN A 159 -3.59 11.50 -9.57
C ASN A 159 -3.97 12.78 -10.35
N ASP A 160 -5.04 13.42 -9.89
CA ASP A 160 -5.36 14.80 -10.21
C ASP A 160 -5.95 15.49 -8.97
N HIS A 161 -5.10 16.23 -8.26
CA HIS A 161 -5.53 16.99 -7.09
C HIS A 161 -5.84 18.47 -7.41
N LEU A 162 -5.88 18.86 -8.68
CA LEU A 162 -6.20 20.25 -9.02
C LEU A 162 -7.66 20.55 -8.64
N PRO A 163 -7.94 21.71 -8.00
CA PRO A 163 -9.30 22.10 -7.62
C PRO A 163 -10.07 22.65 -8.83
N HIS A 164 -10.24 21.83 -9.88
CA HIS A 164 -10.80 22.21 -11.18
C HIS A 164 -12.14 22.93 -11.08
N ALA A 165 -13.06 22.46 -10.22
CA ALA A 165 -14.35 23.10 -10.04
C ALA A 165 -14.26 24.55 -9.51
N ALA A 166 -13.25 24.88 -8.70
CA ALA A 166 -13.02 26.24 -8.22
C ALA A 166 -12.32 27.09 -9.28
N LEU A 167 -11.31 26.53 -9.94
CA LEU A 167 -10.53 27.21 -10.97
C LEU A 167 -11.38 27.58 -12.19
N ALA A 168 -12.25 26.67 -12.66
CA ALA A 168 -13.19 26.92 -13.74
C ALA A 168 -14.19 28.04 -13.43
N LYS A 169 -14.50 28.26 -12.14
CA LYS A 169 -15.37 29.35 -11.67
C LYS A 169 -14.60 30.67 -11.44
N GLY A 170 -13.30 30.71 -11.75
CA GLY A 170 -12.42 31.85 -11.45
C GLY A 170 -12.27 32.12 -9.95
N LYS A 171 -12.64 31.18 -9.08
CA LYS A 171 -12.60 31.33 -7.63
C LYS A 171 -11.24 30.90 -7.11
N ARG A 172 -10.74 31.61 -6.09
CA ARG A 172 -9.58 31.16 -5.32
C ARG A 172 -9.94 29.85 -4.59
N PRO A 173 -9.22 28.75 -4.82
CA PRO A 173 -9.50 27.48 -4.16
C PRO A 173 -9.48 27.58 -2.63
N PRO A 174 -10.35 26.84 -1.93
CA PRO A 174 -10.32 26.76 -0.48
C PRO A 174 -8.98 26.19 -0.01
N ARG A 175 -8.44 26.68 1.12
CA ARG A 175 -7.17 26.24 1.74
C ARG A 175 -5.89 26.51 0.94
N LEU A 176 -5.96 27.15 -0.24
CA LEU A 176 -4.81 27.47 -1.08
C LEU A 176 -3.69 28.19 -0.32
N THR A 177 -4.05 29.22 0.44
CA THR A 177 -3.06 29.99 1.22
C THR A 177 -2.31 29.11 2.21
N GLY A 178 -3.01 28.19 2.88
CA GLY A 178 -2.37 27.25 3.81
C GLY A 178 -1.45 26.26 3.10
N GLN A 179 -1.84 25.72 1.94
CA GLN A 179 -1.00 24.83 1.13
C GLN A 179 0.26 25.53 0.62
N ALA A 180 0.12 26.75 0.09
CA ALA A 180 1.25 27.55 -0.37
C ALA A 180 2.26 27.83 0.77
N LEU A 181 1.78 28.24 1.94
CA LEU A 181 2.66 28.52 3.08
C LEU A 181 3.33 27.25 3.63
N LYS A 182 2.64 26.11 3.65
CA LYS A 182 3.22 24.81 4.01
C LYS A 182 4.34 24.39 3.08
N SER A 183 4.22 24.66 1.78
CA SER A 183 5.27 24.42 0.78
C SER A 183 6.33 25.54 0.71
N GLY A 184 6.20 26.61 1.51
CA GLY A 184 7.14 27.73 1.53
C GLY A 184 7.05 28.65 0.32
N ARG A 185 5.90 28.65 -0.38
CA ARG A 185 5.66 29.41 -1.61
C ARG A 185 4.77 30.63 -1.35
N ASN A 186 4.92 31.65 -2.18
CA ASN A 186 4.00 32.78 -2.21
C ASN A 186 2.62 32.30 -2.70
N PRO A 187 1.51 32.59 -1.98
CA PRO A 187 0.17 32.15 -2.36
C PRO A 187 -0.29 32.60 -3.76
N GLU A 188 0.09 33.78 -4.23
CA GLU A 188 -0.30 34.27 -5.56
C GLU A 188 0.49 33.57 -6.66
N VAL A 189 1.78 33.32 -6.44
CA VAL A 189 2.61 32.54 -7.36
C VAL A 189 2.09 31.10 -7.45
N TYR A 190 1.70 30.52 -6.33
CA TYR A 190 1.12 29.17 -6.27
C TYR A 190 -0.24 29.10 -6.98
N LEU A 191 -1.11 30.12 -6.80
CA LEU A 191 -2.38 30.21 -7.53
C LEU A 191 -2.15 30.32 -9.04
N ALA A 192 -1.24 31.19 -9.49
CA ALA A 192 -0.92 31.34 -10.90
C ALA A 192 -0.37 30.02 -11.50
N GLN A 193 0.43 29.28 -10.73
CA GLN A 193 0.94 27.97 -11.13
C GLN A 193 -0.18 26.96 -11.39
N ILE A 194 -1.11 26.78 -10.45
CA ILE A 194 -2.21 25.82 -10.61
C ILE A 194 -3.23 26.26 -11.68
N GLN A 195 -3.42 27.57 -11.87
CA GLN A 195 -4.23 28.11 -12.96
C GLN A 195 -3.61 27.79 -14.32
N LYS A 196 -2.29 27.94 -14.46
CA LYS A 196 -1.57 27.58 -15.69
C LYS A 196 -1.71 26.09 -15.99
N MET A 197 -1.57 25.22 -14.98
CA MET A 197 -1.76 23.77 -15.13
C MET A 197 -3.19 23.44 -15.55
N HIS A 198 -4.20 24.03 -14.89
CA HIS A 198 -5.61 23.82 -15.25
C HIS A 198 -5.92 24.28 -16.68
N ALA A 199 -5.37 25.41 -17.14
CA ALA A 199 -5.58 25.90 -18.50
C ALA A 199 -5.08 24.93 -19.58
N ARG A 200 -4.15 24.02 -19.22
CA ARG A 200 -3.60 22.99 -20.12
C ARG A 200 -4.27 21.62 -19.99
N SER A 201 -5.46 21.54 -19.37
CA SER A 201 -6.15 20.25 -19.15
C SER A 201 -6.44 19.48 -20.46
N ALA A 202 -6.56 20.17 -21.60
CA ALA A 202 -6.77 19.54 -22.90
C ALA A 202 -5.55 18.73 -23.39
N ASP A 203 -4.33 19.07 -22.92
CA ASP A 203 -3.10 18.38 -23.31
C ASP A 203 -2.88 17.07 -22.52
N VAL A 204 -3.54 16.94 -21.36
CA VAL A 204 -3.30 15.86 -20.38
C VAL A 204 -3.70 14.46 -20.90
N PRO A 205 -4.86 14.25 -21.53
CA PRO A 205 -5.28 12.91 -21.96
C PRO A 205 -4.28 12.18 -22.86
N GLU A 206 -3.72 12.88 -23.85
CA GLU A 206 -2.72 12.32 -24.78
C GLU A 206 -1.38 12.09 -24.08
N ALA A 207 -0.92 13.06 -23.28
CA ALA A 207 0.31 12.95 -22.52
C ALA A 207 0.30 11.74 -21.56
N VAL A 208 -0.79 11.58 -20.79
CA VAL A 208 -0.97 10.45 -19.87
C VAL A 208 -1.00 9.12 -20.63
N ALA A 209 -1.72 9.03 -21.75
CA ALA A 209 -1.77 7.80 -22.55
C ALA A 209 -0.37 7.41 -23.07
N ALA A 210 0.41 8.40 -23.55
CA ALA A 210 1.76 8.16 -24.03
C ALA A 210 2.72 7.72 -22.91
N LEU A 211 2.64 8.35 -21.72
CA LEU A 211 3.44 7.95 -20.56
C LEU A 211 3.05 6.55 -20.06
N ALA A 212 1.75 6.29 -19.89
CA ALA A 212 1.24 4.99 -19.47
C ALA A 212 1.74 3.87 -20.38
N ALA A 213 1.66 4.04 -21.71
CA ALA A 213 2.16 3.06 -22.66
C ALA A 213 3.66 2.76 -22.46
N ARG A 214 4.50 3.79 -22.26
CA ARG A 214 5.95 3.62 -22.04
C ARG A 214 6.27 2.96 -20.69
N LEU A 215 5.52 3.28 -19.64
CA LEU A 215 5.67 2.65 -18.33
C LEU A 215 5.22 1.19 -18.35
N SER A 216 4.07 0.89 -18.95
CA SER A 216 3.58 -0.48 -19.11
C SER A 216 4.52 -1.35 -19.94
N ALA A 217 5.14 -0.79 -20.99
CA ALA A 217 6.15 -1.51 -21.78
C ALA A 217 7.38 -1.94 -20.96
N ARG A 218 7.61 -1.33 -19.80
CA ARG A 218 8.67 -1.67 -18.83
C ARG A 218 8.18 -2.60 -17.72
N GLY A 219 6.93 -3.06 -17.78
CA GLY A 219 6.33 -3.91 -16.74
C GLY A 219 5.87 -3.14 -15.49
N VAL A 220 5.82 -1.80 -15.55
CA VAL A 220 5.31 -0.98 -14.44
C VAL A 220 3.80 -1.17 -14.35
N ARG A 221 3.32 -1.47 -13.14
CA ARG A 221 1.89 -1.53 -12.83
C ARG A 221 1.35 -0.13 -12.74
N LEU A 222 0.17 0.08 -13.30
CA LEU A 222 -0.45 1.40 -13.36
C LEU A 222 -1.81 1.40 -12.66
N GLY A 223 -1.98 2.36 -11.77
CA GLY A 223 -3.26 2.67 -11.13
C GLY A 223 -3.74 4.09 -11.40
N SER A 224 -5.03 4.32 -11.20
CA SER A 224 -5.62 5.66 -11.05
C SER A 224 -6.19 5.80 -9.64
N HIS A 225 -6.18 7.02 -9.13
CA HIS A 225 -6.68 7.34 -7.79
C HIS A 225 -8.01 8.10 -7.86
N ASP A 226 -8.91 7.85 -6.90
CA ASP A 226 -10.20 8.52 -6.74
C ASP A 226 -11.10 8.48 -8.00
N ASP A 227 -11.22 7.30 -8.64
CA ASP A 227 -12.10 7.13 -9.79
C ASP A 227 -13.56 7.44 -9.39
N ALA A 228 -14.14 8.50 -9.99
CA ALA A 228 -15.47 8.98 -9.63
C ALA A 228 -16.61 8.44 -10.52
N THR A 229 -16.34 8.07 -11.77
CA THR A 229 -17.37 7.69 -12.76
C THR A 229 -16.99 6.43 -13.53
N ALA A 230 -17.99 5.70 -14.06
CA ALA A 230 -17.73 4.55 -14.93
C ALA A 230 -17.00 4.96 -16.23
N GLU A 231 -17.32 6.11 -16.80
CA GLU A 231 -16.67 6.62 -18.01
C GLU A 231 -15.18 6.94 -17.78
N GLY A 232 -14.85 7.56 -16.64
CA GLY A 232 -13.47 7.78 -16.24
C GLY A 232 -12.70 6.47 -16.09
N ARG A 233 -13.32 5.47 -15.45
CA ARG A 233 -12.75 4.13 -15.30
C ARG A 233 -12.47 3.44 -16.65
N LEU A 234 -13.41 3.53 -17.60
CA LEU A 234 -13.22 3.03 -18.97
C LEU A 234 -12.06 3.73 -19.69
N THR A 235 -11.96 5.05 -19.51
CA THR A 235 -10.88 5.86 -20.08
C THR A 235 -9.51 5.43 -19.55
N TRP A 236 -9.40 5.19 -18.24
CA TRP A 236 -8.18 4.66 -17.63
C TRP A 236 -7.80 3.28 -18.16
N ARG A 237 -8.78 2.37 -18.26
CA ARG A 237 -8.55 1.04 -18.85
C ARG A 237 -8.04 1.12 -20.28
N ALA A 238 -8.61 2.00 -21.10
CA ALA A 238 -8.17 2.19 -22.48
C ALA A 238 -6.70 2.66 -22.58
N ARG A 239 -6.14 3.23 -21.51
CA ARG A 239 -4.73 3.63 -21.39
C ARG A 239 -3.84 2.54 -20.78
N GLY A 240 -4.36 1.33 -20.54
CA GLY A 240 -3.62 0.25 -19.89
C GLY A 240 -3.47 0.39 -18.38
N VAL A 241 -4.19 1.33 -17.76
CA VAL A 241 -4.24 1.49 -16.29
C VAL A 241 -5.29 0.52 -15.77
N ALA A 242 -4.87 -0.55 -15.07
CA ALA A 242 -5.75 -1.67 -14.69
C ALA A 242 -6.07 -1.72 -13.18
N LEU A 243 -5.50 -0.81 -12.39
CA LEU A 243 -5.76 -0.71 -10.96
C LEU A 243 -6.57 0.56 -10.69
N SER A 244 -7.61 0.44 -9.85
CA SER A 244 -8.43 1.55 -9.35
C SER A 244 -8.21 1.66 -7.85
N GLU A 245 -7.47 2.69 -7.43
CA GLU A 245 -7.21 2.99 -6.03
C GLU A 245 -8.27 3.95 -5.50
N PHE A 246 -8.94 3.54 -4.42
CA PHE A 246 -9.92 4.31 -3.66
C PHE A 246 -11.03 4.94 -4.53
N PRO A 247 -11.72 4.19 -5.42
CA PRO A 247 -12.84 4.75 -6.19
C PRO A 247 -13.86 5.43 -5.27
N GLU A 248 -14.31 6.62 -5.68
CA GLU A 248 -15.20 7.45 -4.87
C GLU A 248 -16.64 6.94 -4.91
N THR A 249 -17.02 6.22 -5.97
CA THR A 249 -18.39 5.76 -6.20
C THR A 249 -18.48 4.25 -6.43
N GLN A 250 -19.63 3.68 -6.07
CA GLN A 250 -19.93 2.29 -6.37
C GLN A 250 -19.99 2.03 -7.89
N GLU A 251 -20.44 3.02 -8.66
CA GLU A 251 -20.50 2.95 -10.12
C GLU A 251 -19.10 2.76 -10.73
N ALA A 252 -18.12 3.55 -10.29
CA ALA A 252 -16.74 3.41 -10.73
C ALA A 252 -16.14 2.04 -10.33
N ALA A 253 -16.35 1.61 -9.09
CA ALA A 253 -15.88 0.30 -8.62
C ALA A 253 -16.54 -0.88 -9.39
N ALA A 254 -17.84 -0.78 -9.68
CA ALA A 254 -18.56 -1.77 -10.48
C ALA A 254 -18.05 -1.80 -11.92
N ALA A 255 -17.81 -0.63 -12.54
CA ALA A 255 -17.22 -0.54 -13.87
C ALA A 255 -15.80 -1.12 -13.93
N ALA A 256 -15.01 -0.93 -12.87
CA ALA A 256 -13.68 -1.53 -12.71
C ALA A 256 -13.79 -3.05 -12.76
N ARG A 257 -14.60 -3.64 -11.87
CA ARG A 257 -14.85 -5.09 -11.82
C ARG A 257 -15.39 -5.62 -13.15
N ALA A 258 -16.35 -4.93 -13.76
CA ALA A 258 -17.07 -5.38 -14.95
C ALA A 258 -16.18 -5.57 -16.19
N GLY A 259 -15.00 -4.96 -16.25
CA GLY A 259 -14.03 -5.37 -17.27
C GLY A 259 -12.63 -5.62 -16.75
N GLY A 260 -12.57 -6.26 -15.58
CA GLY A 260 -11.38 -6.97 -15.13
C GLY A 260 -10.31 -6.11 -14.47
N ASP A 261 -10.58 -4.83 -14.22
CA ASP A 261 -9.69 -4.01 -13.39
C ASP A 261 -9.83 -4.45 -11.92
N SER A 262 -8.77 -4.22 -11.15
CA SER A 262 -8.77 -4.52 -9.72
C SER A 262 -9.00 -3.28 -8.89
N VAL A 263 -9.73 -3.43 -7.78
CA VAL A 263 -10.07 -2.33 -6.88
C VAL A 263 -9.33 -2.45 -5.56
N ILE A 264 -8.69 -1.36 -5.15
CA ILE A 264 -7.99 -1.21 -3.87
C ILE A 264 -8.76 -0.21 -3.02
N MET A 265 -9.09 -0.58 -1.78
CA MET A 265 -9.75 0.32 -0.83
C MET A 265 -8.89 0.57 0.41
N GLY A 266 -9.10 1.72 1.05
CA GLY A 266 -8.47 2.02 2.33
C GLY A 266 -9.10 1.23 3.45
N ALA A 267 -8.29 0.42 4.14
CA ALA A 267 -8.69 -0.27 5.36
C ALA A 267 -9.25 0.69 6.44
N PRO A 268 -8.76 1.94 6.61
CA PRO A 268 -9.37 2.88 7.55
C PRO A 268 -10.85 3.21 7.25
N ASN A 269 -11.27 3.13 5.98
CA ASN A 269 -12.65 3.38 5.57
C ASN A 269 -13.58 2.21 5.96
N VAL A 270 -13.05 0.98 6.07
CA VAL A 270 -13.81 -0.16 6.61
C VAL A 270 -14.07 0.05 8.11
N MET A 271 -13.02 0.46 8.85
CA MET A 271 -13.10 0.66 10.30
C MET A 271 -14.07 1.76 10.73
N ARG A 272 -14.27 2.79 9.90
CA ARG A 272 -15.12 3.94 10.22
C ARG A 272 -16.62 3.66 10.11
N GLY A 273 -17.05 2.55 9.51
CA GLY A 273 -18.45 2.10 9.53
C GLY A 273 -19.48 3.01 8.82
N GLY A 274 -19.04 4.00 8.02
CA GLY A 274 -19.93 4.89 7.25
C GLY A 274 -19.19 5.85 6.30
N SER A 275 -19.92 6.40 5.32
CA SER A 275 -19.42 7.35 4.32
C SER A 275 -19.59 8.81 4.77
N HIS A 276 -18.63 9.36 5.51
CA HIS A 276 -18.74 10.74 6.01
C HIS A 276 -18.63 11.83 4.93
N SER A 277 -18.27 11.49 3.69
CA SER A 277 -18.11 12.43 2.57
C SER A 277 -19.10 12.23 1.41
N GLY A 278 -20.06 11.29 1.53
CA GLY A 278 -20.93 10.89 0.41
C GLY A 278 -20.29 9.89 -0.58
N ASN A 279 -19.02 9.53 -0.38
CA ASN A 279 -18.31 8.50 -1.15
C ASN A 279 -18.78 7.09 -0.74
N VAL A 280 -18.58 6.09 -1.57
CA VAL A 280 -18.99 4.70 -1.26
C VAL A 280 -18.27 4.13 -0.03
N SER A 281 -18.99 3.34 0.77
CA SER A 281 -18.41 2.60 1.92
C SER A 281 -17.50 1.47 1.44
N ALA A 282 -16.28 1.40 1.97
CA ALA A 282 -15.34 0.32 1.66
C ALA A 282 -15.86 -1.05 2.12
N ALA A 283 -16.61 -1.09 3.23
CA ALA A 283 -17.23 -2.33 3.71
C ALA A 283 -18.32 -2.82 2.73
N ASP A 284 -19.09 -1.89 2.15
CA ASP A 284 -20.18 -2.22 1.22
C ASP A 284 -19.61 -2.72 -0.11
N LEU A 285 -18.52 -2.12 -0.60
CA LEU A 285 -17.79 -2.63 -1.77
C LEU A 285 -17.24 -4.03 -1.53
N VAL A 286 -16.67 -4.30 -0.36
CA VAL A 286 -16.20 -5.64 0.00
C VAL A 286 -17.34 -6.65 0.00
N GLN A 287 -18.48 -6.32 0.62
CA GLN A 287 -19.67 -7.19 0.64
C GLN A 287 -20.24 -7.43 -0.76
N ALA A 288 -20.15 -6.44 -1.64
CA ALA A 288 -20.56 -6.55 -3.04
C ALA A 288 -19.54 -7.30 -3.93
N GLY A 289 -18.39 -7.74 -3.39
CA GLY A 289 -17.34 -8.39 -4.18
C GLY A 289 -16.59 -7.44 -5.12
N LEU A 290 -16.64 -6.14 -4.85
CA LEU A 290 -16.06 -5.07 -5.66
C LEU A 290 -14.71 -4.58 -5.12
N CYS A 291 -14.04 -5.35 -4.26
CA CYS A 291 -12.76 -5.01 -3.67
C CYS A 291 -11.81 -6.22 -3.72
N ASP A 292 -10.58 -5.99 -4.18
CA ASP A 292 -9.55 -7.03 -4.34
C ASP A 292 -8.43 -6.92 -3.30
N ALA A 293 -8.21 -5.72 -2.74
CA ALA A 293 -7.21 -5.49 -1.71
C ALA A 293 -7.61 -4.33 -0.77
N LEU A 294 -7.14 -4.43 0.48
CA LEU A 294 -7.22 -3.38 1.48
C LEU A 294 -5.82 -2.86 1.80
N ALA A 295 -5.65 -1.54 1.68
CA ALA A 295 -4.40 -0.84 1.93
C ALA A 295 -4.44 -0.07 3.24
N SER A 296 -3.28 0.16 3.87
CA SER A 296 -3.22 0.92 5.11
C SER A 296 -3.63 2.36 4.94
N ASP A 297 -3.41 2.92 3.73
CA ASP A 297 -3.55 4.35 3.48
C ASP A 297 -2.65 5.09 4.51
N TYR A 298 -3.18 6.08 5.21
CA TYR A 298 -2.47 6.77 6.28
C TYR A 298 -2.38 5.99 7.61
N TYR A 299 -2.87 4.77 7.78
CA TYR A 299 -2.90 4.12 9.11
C TYR A 299 -2.56 2.63 9.09
N TYR A 300 -1.28 2.30 9.34
CA TYR A 300 -0.73 0.92 9.33
C TYR A 300 -1.44 -0.12 10.19
N PRO A 301 -2.05 0.20 11.35
CA PRO A 301 -2.85 -0.78 12.07
C PRO A 301 -4.14 -1.22 11.33
N ALA A 302 -4.62 -0.42 10.37
CA ALA A 302 -5.92 -0.59 9.75
C ALA A 302 -6.11 -1.92 9.00
N PRO A 303 -5.18 -2.43 8.16
CA PRO A 303 -5.41 -3.65 7.40
C PRO A 303 -5.74 -4.84 8.30
N ARG A 304 -4.96 -5.06 9.37
CA ARG A 304 -5.23 -6.13 10.34
C ARG A 304 -6.59 -5.96 10.99
N MET A 305 -6.89 -4.75 11.48
CA MET A 305 -8.16 -4.48 12.18
C MET A 305 -9.36 -4.65 11.24
N ALA A 306 -9.27 -4.17 10.00
CA ALA A 306 -10.32 -4.28 8.99
C ALA A 306 -10.56 -5.74 8.60
N ALA A 307 -9.50 -6.53 8.38
CA ALA A 307 -9.64 -7.95 8.07
C ALA A 307 -10.30 -8.73 9.22
N LEU A 308 -9.92 -8.46 10.48
CA LEU A 308 -10.56 -9.07 11.64
C LEU A 308 -12.03 -8.66 11.78
N GLN A 309 -12.37 -7.38 11.58
CA GLN A 309 -13.76 -6.90 11.60
C GLN A 309 -14.60 -7.52 10.48
N LEU A 310 -14.03 -7.69 9.29
CA LEU A 310 -14.71 -8.30 8.14
C LEU A 310 -14.87 -9.83 8.31
N ALA A 311 -13.98 -10.48 9.06
CA ALA A 311 -14.02 -11.93 9.26
C ALA A 311 -15.35 -12.42 9.83
N ASP A 312 -16.01 -11.62 10.69
CA ASP A 312 -17.33 -11.92 11.25
C ASP A 312 -18.45 -11.95 10.20
N ARG A 313 -18.25 -11.27 9.06
CA ARG A 313 -19.25 -11.11 8.00
C ARG A 313 -19.01 -12.01 6.79
N ILE A 314 -17.75 -12.16 6.39
CA ILE A 314 -17.37 -12.88 5.15
C ILE A 314 -16.44 -14.08 5.40
N GLY A 315 -16.13 -14.37 6.67
CA GLY A 315 -15.20 -15.42 7.07
C GLY A 315 -13.75 -14.98 7.04
N VAL A 316 -12.95 -15.51 7.97
CA VAL A 316 -11.53 -15.14 8.13
C VAL A 316 -10.70 -15.34 6.87
N ALA A 317 -10.93 -16.43 6.12
CA ALA A 317 -10.17 -16.70 4.91
C ALA A 317 -10.39 -15.62 3.86
N GLN A 318 -11.65 -15.29 3.55
CA GLN A 318 -11.96 -14.27 2.55
C GLN A 318 -11.52 -12.87 2.99
N ALA A 319 -11.69 -12.54 4.28
CA ALA A 319 -11.25 -11.25 4.81
C ALA A 319 -9.72 -11.10 4.79
N TRP A 320 -8.98 -12.15 5.15
CA TRP A 320 -7.51 -12.09 5.17
C TRP A 320 -6.90 -12.06 3.77
N ARG A 321 -7.58 -12.64 2.77
CA ARG A 321 -7.16 -12.53 1.36
C ARG A 321 -7.05 -11.07 0.92
N LEU A 322 -7.90 -10.18 1.43
CA LEU A 322 -7.86 -8.76 1.08
C LEU A 322 -6.60 -8.04 1.57
N VAL A 323 -5.88 -8.57 2.56
CA VAL A 323 -4.69 -7.92 3.16
C VAL A 323 -3.41 -8.72 2.93
N SER A 324 -3.47 -9.82 2.19
CA SER A 324 -2.31 -10.68 1.93
C SER A 324 -2.30 -11.20 0.49
N GLU A 325 -3.04 -12.26 0.17
CA GLU A 325 -3.05 -12.85 -1.18
C GLU A 325 -3.47 -11.87 -2.29
N GLY A 326 -4.53 -11.10 -2.06
CA GLY A 326 -5.06 -10.09 -2.98
C GLY A 326 -3.99 -9.06 -3.36
N PRO A 327 -3.49 -8.26 -2.41
CA PRO A 327 -2.45 -7.28 -2.69
C PRO A 327 -1.15 -7.92 -3.23
N ALA A 328 -0.75 -9.10 -2.75
CA ALA A 328 0.39 -9.84 -3.33
C ALA A 328 0.18 -10.12 -4.83
N ARG A 329 -0.99 -10.64 -5.21
CA ARG A 329 -1.34 -10.91 -6.62
C ARG A 329 -1.34 -9.64 -7.46
N LEU A 330 -1.91 -8.55 -6.96
CA LEU A 330 -1.94 -7.27 -7.68
C LEU A 330 -0.52 -6.74 -7.93
N LEU A 331 0.39 -6.94 -6.99
CA LEU A 331 1.82 -6.63 -7.12
C LEU A 331 2.61 -7.72 -7.90
N GLY A 332 1.97 -8.80 -8.36
CA GLY A 332 2.61 -9.96 -9.00
C GLY A 332 3.63 -10.69 -8.13
N LEU A 333 3.44 -10.65 -6.81
CA LEU A 333 4.25 -11.35 -5.83
C LEU A 333 3.70 -12.75 -5.59
N ASP A 334 3.93 -13.63 -6.55
CA ASP A 334 3.46 -15.01 -6.48
C ASP A 334 4.19 -15.83 -5.40
N ASP A 335 5.28 -15.33 -4.85
CA ASP A 335 6.07 -16.00 -3.82
C ASP A 335 5.47 -15.87 -2.40
N ARG A 336 4.45 -15.05 -2.17
CA ARG A 336 3.89 -14.78 -0.83
C ARG A 336 2.36 -14.64 -0.84
N GLY A 337 1.79 -14.16 0.27
CA GLY A 337 0.35 -13.94 0.41
C GLY A 337 -0.45 -15.15 0.89
N VAL A 338 0.17 -16.34 0.91
CA VAL A 338 -0.45 -17.61 1.31
C VAL A 338 0.58 -18.48 2.03
N LEU A 339 0.14 -19.17 3.10
CA LEU A 339 0.98 -20.13 3.82
C LEU A 339 0.95 -21.50 3.14
N ALA A 340 1.87 -21.72 2.18
CA ALA A 340 2.00 -22.97 1.45
C ALA A 340 3.47 -23.34 1.18
N PRO A 341 3.83 -24.63 1.07
CA PRO A 341 5.19 -25.04 0.75
C PRO A 341 5.77 -24.34 -0.49
N GLY A 342 7.03 -23.91 -0.40
CA GLY A 342 7.74 -23.18 -1.46
C GLY A 342 7.54 -21.67 -1.43
N LYS A 343 6.49 -21.15 -0.76
CA LYS A 343 6.27 -19.71 -0.58
C LYS A 343 7.25 -19.12 0.44
N ARG A 344 7.51 -17.81 0.33
CA ARG A 344 8.25 -17.01 1.30
C ARG A 344 7.59 -17.15 2.68
N ALA A 345 8.41 -17.31 3.72
CA ALA A 345 7.95 -17.45 5.11
C ALA A 345 7.53 -16.09 5.69
N ASP A 346 6.46 -15.54 5.12
CA ASP A 346 5.80 -14.31 5.56
C ASP A 346 4.57 -14.67 6.38
N LEU A 347 4.64 -14.44 7.69
CA LEU A 347 3.57 -14.80 8.60
C LEU A 347 3.48 -13.86 9.79
N ILE A 348 2.30 -13.83 10.39
CA ILE A 348 2.09 -13.28 11.72
C ILE A 348 1.55 -14.35 12.65
N VAL A 349 1.78 -14.15 13.94
CA VAL A 349 1.20 -14.97 15.00
C VAL A 349 0.37 -14.07 15.91
N LEU A 350 -0.91 -14.38 16.05
CA LEU A 350 -1.81 -13.78 17.03
C LEU A 350 -1.90 -14.70 18.26
N ASP A 351 -1.82 -14.12 19.45
CA ASP A 351 -2.03 -14.85 20.70
C ASP A 351 -3.53 -15.22 20.91
N GLY A 352 -3.84 -15.93 21.99
CA GLY A 352 -5.21 -16.34 22.29
C GLY A 352 -6.19 -15.18 22.54
N ALA A 353 -5.69 -13.96 22.76
CA ALA A 353 -6.48 -12.74 22.88
C ALA A 353 -6.56 -11.94 21.55
N GLY A 354 -6.00 -12.49 20.46
CA GLY A 354 -5.96 -11.84 19.15
C GLY A 354 -4.92 -10.73 19.02
N ARG A 355 -3.98 -10.60 19.98
CA ARG A 355 -2.90 -9.60 19.93
C ARG A 355 -1.75 -10.12 19.09
N LEU A 356 -1.09 -9.23 18.35
CA LEU A 356 0.09 -9.58 17.58
C LEU A 356 1.24 -10.00 18.51
N GLY A 357 1.66 -11.26 18.41
CA GLY A 357 2.78 -11.83 19.16
C GLY A 357 4.05 -11.99 18.33
N ALA A 358 3.94 -12.14 17.01
CA ALA A 358 5.11 -12.18 16.12
C ALA A 358 4.79 -11.72 14.70
N THR A 359 5.80 -11.14 14.03
CA THR A 359 5.82 -10.89 12.58
C THR A 359 7.13 -11.45 12.04
N LEU A 360 7.03 -12.34 11.06
CA LEU A 360 8.17 -12.89 10.34
C LEU A 360 8.06 -12.50 8.86
N ALA A 361 9.10 -11.88 8.32
CA ALA A 361 9.22 -11.55 6.91
C ALA A 361 10.41 -12.31 6.31
N GLY A 362 10.15 -13.18 5.33
CA GLY A 362 11.14 -14.07 4.73
C GLY A 362 11.80 -14.98 5.77
N GLY A 363 11.05 -15.42 6.78
CA GLY A 363 11.55 -16.23 7.89
C GLY A 363 12.44 -15.47 8.89
N CYS A 364 12.66 -14.17 8.73
CA CYS A 364 13.33 -13.32 9.71
C CYS A 364 12.29 -12.73 10.66
N ALA A 365 12.52 -12.80 11.98
CA ALA A 365 11.65 -12.14 12.95
C ALA A 365 11.88 -10.63 12.92
N THR A 366 10.87 -9.87 12.49
CA THR A 366 10.89 -8.40 12.45
C THR A 366 10.16 -7.79 13.65
N TYR A 367 9.28 -8.56 14.29
CA TYR A 367 8.61 -8.19 15.54
C TYR A 367 8.34 -9.43 16.39
N LEU A 368 8.56 -9.32 17.70
CA LEU A 368 8.25 -10.35 18.71
C LEU A 368 7.70 -9.66 19.96
N SER A 369 6.62 -10.19 20.53
CA SER A 369 6.02 -9.68 21.75
C SER A 369 5.34 -10.77 22.60
N GLY A 370 5.28 -10.51 23.91
CA GLY A 370 4.51 -11.30 24.86
C GLY A 370 4.89 -12.78 24.93
N GLU A 371 3.89 -13.62 25.16
CA GLU A 371 4.07 -15.07 25.35
C GLU A 371 4.60 -15.77 24.09
N VAL A 372 4.17 -15.32 22.90
CA VAL A 372 4.66 -15.85 21.62
C VAL A 372 6.17 -15.61 21.49
N ALA A 373 6.67 -14.44 21.89
CA ALA A 373 8.11 -14.17 21.91
C ALA A 373 8.85 -15.11 22.86
N ALA A 374 8.34 -15.33 24.07
CA ALA A 374 8.96 -16.24 25.04
C ALA A 374 9.11 -17.65 24.48
N ARG A 375 8.06 -18.18 23.83
CA ARG A 375 8.06 -19.50 23.16
C ARG A 375 9.02 -19.56 21.96
N LEU A 376 9.13 -18.46 21.21
CA LEU A 376 10.05 -18.36 20.07
C LEU A 376 11.52 -18.17 20.50
N LEU A 377 11.80 -17.73 21.72
CA LEU A 377 13.17 -17.51 22.22
C LEU A 377 13.69 -18.63 23.14
N SER A 378 12.81 -19.44 23.74
CA SER A 378 13.16 -20.61 24.56
C SER A 378 13.69 -21.78 23.75
#